data_AF-A0A367VWX7-F1
#
_entry.id   AF-A0A367VWX7-F1
#
_cell.length_a   1.000
_cell.length_b   1.000
_cell.length_c   1.000
_cell.angle_alpha   90.00
_cell.angle_beta   90.00
_cell.angle_gamma   90.00
#
_symmetry.space_group_name_H-M   'P 1'
#
loop_
_entity.id
_entity.type
_entity.pdbx_description
1 polymer ?
#
loop_
_entity_poly.entity_id
_entity_poly.type
_entity_poly.pdbx_seq_one_letter_code
_entity_poly.pdbx_strand_id
1 'polypeptide(L)'
;MEERMVYMASSKSLLFRSPPIQYESLVGYLIRMAELNRYPHMSWIGNLAGVNLTEETLSKMSTRLDRLATVVGASAEEMKSLCYYVSAKGNNLHVILSMGEIIPKQYLYWPSQRVCFSCLREKGFVSGLWDLKAVTHCPEHGELLREACPACKEPVIFNRGRVAPCLPGCQHNGEGRECSDSVQALMQLISNKFLGTNFDLTEFGFPKQIVDGDLYMLLQTISFLAMRSWRGEGDIDHGWLEARPETMIEKMDHASGALVNWPSGYFKFLDDICAGKGAPNGAIVMHWMFGGFYKSLVAMQKRLQFLFDGLQDYMNDRLKGQLLTDRGSPAILNTRDRRTYMPGFVARKQLGVGRQEFKRLVDRNFLQSKMFHTSYGDIVCVHRDSVREYGQIKERLLGRHELSQELGISLHSLYTLGVGNILNAFHSPEKDGWPQWYYDRQVVDEWLHSLRKLAKPSRVGRETLRLSEAVAAYNKQGASYCRLFHACKEGALSLYYRKKDDENLLSCFHVDRRQVRNWYLSHA
;
A
#
# COMPACT_ATOMS: atom_id res chain seq x y z
N MET A 1 -28.14 33.26 -73.75
CA MET A 1 -28.71 32.08 -73.09
C MET A 1 -27.60 31.54 -72.20
N GLU A 2 -27.56 32.01 -70.96
CA GLU A 2 -26.46 31.77 -70.03
C GLU A 2 -26.56 30.36 -69.44
N GLU A 3 -25.55 29.53 -69.70
CA GLU A 3 -25.31 28.29 -68.98
C GLU A 3 -24.90 28.62 -67.53
N ARG A 4 -25.80 28.38 -66.58
CA ARG A 4 -25.46 28.30 -65.17
C ARG A 4 -24.56 27.09 -64.94
N MET A 5 -23.25 27.31 -64.89
CA MET A 5 -22.32 26.39 -64.24
C MET A 5 -22.65 26.30 -62.75
N VAL A 6 -23.34 25.24 -62.36
CA VAL A 6 -23.50 24.86 -60.95
C VAL A 6 -22.18 24.23 -60.50
N TYR A 7 -21.32 25.01 -59.85
CA TYR A 7 -20.21 24.48 -59.05
C TYR A 7 -20.79 23.80 -57.80
N MET A 8 -21.21 22.54 -57.91
CA MET A 8 -21.37 21.68 -56.73
C MET A 8 -19.96 21.33 -56.23
N ALA A 9 -19.48 22.05 -55.23
CA ALA A 9 -18.42 21.53 -54.37
C ALA A 9 -18.94 20.25 -53.71
N SER A 10 -18.61 19.09 -54.29
CA SER A 10 -18.99 17.78 -53.78
C SER A 10 -18.39 17.57 -52.40
N SER A 11 -19.15 17.90 -51.36
CA SER A 11 -18.88 17.48 -50.00
C SER A 11 -19.00 15.96 -49.95
N LYS A 12 -17.87 15.24 -49.90
CA LYS A 12 -17.79 13.78 -49.75
C LYS A 12 -18.17 13.33 -48.34
N SER A 13 -19.34 13.74 -47.88
CA SER A 13 -19.85 13.38 -46.56
C SER A 13 -20.80 12.19 -46.65
N LEU A 14 -20.85 11.38 -45.60
CA LEU A 14 -21.76 10.24 -45.52
C LEU A 14 -23.22 10.69 -45.46
N LEU A 15 -24.09 9.91 -46.09
CA LEU A 15 -25.53 10.15 -46.14
C LEU A 15 -26.16 9.94 -44.76
N PHE A 16 -25.87 8.80 -44.14
CA PHE A 16 -26.30 8.50 -42.79
C PHE A 16 -25.14 8.71 -41.82
N ARG A 17 -25.45 9.33 -40.69
CA ARG A 17 -24.49 9.73 -39.66
C ARG A 17 -25.02 9.35 -38.30
N SER A 18 -24.11 9.07 -37.38
CA SER A 18 -24.41 8.87 -35.97
C SER A 18 -23.27 9.42 -35.16
N PRO A 19 -23.53 10.02 -33.99
CA PRO A 19 -22.45 10.36 -33.06
C PRO A 19 -21.75 9.09 -32.56
N PRO A 20 -20.51 9.20 -32.06
CA PRO A 20 -19.82 8.15 -31.31
C PRO A 20 -20.64 7.61 -30.15
N ILE A 21 -20.52 6.30 -29.87
CA ILE A 21 -21.09 5.68 -28.68
C ILE A 21 -20.03 5.67 -27.56
N GLN A 22 -20.47 5.78 -26.30
CA GLN A 22 -19.57 5.68 -25.15
C GLN A 22 -18.79 4.35 -25.19
N TYR A 23 -17.48 4.41 -24.91
CA TYR A 23 -16.56 3.26 -24.93
C TYR A 23 -16.24 2.67 -26.33
N GLU A 24 -16.82 3.22 -27.39
CA GLU A 24 -16.57 2.80 -28.77
C GLU A 24 -15.14 3.15 -29.22
N SER A 25 -14.49 2.23 -29.93
CA SER A 25 -13.19 2.48 -30.55
C SER A 25 -13.35 3.21 -31.88
N LEU A 26 -12.31 3.94 -32.32
CA LEU A 26 -12.29 4.57 -33.65
C LEU A 26 -12.61 3.56 -34.77
N VAL A 27 -12.08 2.35 -34.67
CA VAL A 27 -12.31 1.27 -35.63
C VAL A 27 -13.77 0.82 -35.58
N GLY A 28 -14.29 0.61 -34.36
CA GLY A 28 -15.70 0.27 -34.13
C GLY A 28 -16.65 1.28 -34.75
N TYR A 29 -16.38 2.56 -34.52
CA TYR A 29 -17.13 3.66 -35.09
C TYR A 29 -17.13 3.62 -36.62
N LEU A 30 -15.98 3.43 -37.26
CA LEU A 30 -15.89 3.35 -38.72
C LEU A 30 -16.63 2.12 -39.28
N ILE A 31 -16.59 0.97 -38.59
CA ILE A 31 -17.36 -0.22 -38.96
C ILE A 31 -18.86 0.06 -38.86
N ARG A 32 -19.30 0.70 -37.77
CA ARG A 32 -20.71 1.06 -37.55
C ARG A 32 -21.21 2.09 -38.57
N MET A 33 -20.38 3.06 -38.91
CA MET A 33 -20.65 4.02 -39.98
C MET A 33 -20.78 3.34 -41.35
N ALA A 34 -19.96 2.33 -41.63
CA ALA A 34 -20.06 1.54 -42.86
C ALA A 34 -21.35 0.71 -42.89
N GLU A 35 -21.72 0.09 -41.77
CA GLU A 35 -22.96 -0.67 -41.63
C GLU A 35 -24.20 0.20 -41.87
N LEU A 36 -24.22 1.39 -41.26
CA LEU A 36 -25.31 2.36 -41.40
C LEU A 36 -25.47 2.84 -42.85
N ASN A 37 -24.36 3.00 -43.58
CA ASN A 37 -24.36 3.41 -44.98
C ASN A 37 -24.36 2.24 -45.97
N ARG A 38 -24.53 1.00 -45.49
CA ARG A 38 -24.55 -0.23 -46.31
C ARG A 38 -23.28 -0.45 -47.14
N TYR A 39 -22.14 0.06 -46.67
CA TYR A 39 -20.85 -0.23 -47.27
C TYR A 39 -20.36 -1.61 -46.83
N PRO A 40 -19.87 -2.46 -47.76
CA PRO A 40 -19.35 -3.79 -47.41
C PRO A 40 -18.15 -3.75 -46.46
N HIS A 41 -17.38 -2.66 -46.49
CA HIS A 41 -16.14 -2.50 -45.73
C HIS A 41 -15.96 -1.05 -45.26
N MET A 42 -15.42 -0.86 -44.05
CA MET A 42 -15.08 0.47 -43.55
C MET A 42 -14.01 1.20 -44.38
N SER A 43 -13.18 0.48 -45.14
CA SER A 43 -12.19 1.08 -46.06
C SER A 43 -12.82 2.02 -47.09
N TRP A 44 -14.11 1.86 -47.40
CA TRP A 44 -14.84 2.80 -48.27
C TRP A 44 -14.89 4.21 -47.70
N ILE A 45 -15.06 4.34 -46.38
CA ILE A 45 -15.02 5.64 -45.68
C ILE A 45 -13.61 6.23 -45.77
N GLY A 46 -12.59 5.38 -45.57
CA GLY A 46 -11.19 5.76 -45.76
C GLY A 46 -10.94 6.32 -47.16
N ASN A 47 -11.39 5.62 -48.20
CA ASN A 47 -11.22 6.02 -49.59
C ASN A 47 -11.92 7.36 -49.90
N LEU A 48 -13.12 7.59 -49.35
CA LEU A 48 -13.79 8.89 -49.45
C LEU A 48 -12.97 10.01 -48.81
N ALA A 49 -12.33 9.72 -47.68
CA ALA A 49 -11.42 10.64 -46.99
C ALA A 49 -10.03 10.73 -47.65
N GLY A 50 -9.70 9.85 -48.60
CA GLY A 50 -8.37 9.68 -49.19
C GLY A 50 -7.32 9.14 -48.22
N VAL A 51 -7.70 8.17 -47.38
CA VAL A 51 -6.91 7.51 -46.33
C VAL A 51 -6.99 5.99 -46.54
N ASN A 52 -5.85 5.30 -46.61
CA ASN A 52 -5.80 3.84 -46.78
C ASN A 52 -5.83 3.12 -45.42
N LEU A 53 -7.02 2.93 -44.86
CA LEU A 53 -7.22 2.38 -43.51
C LEU A 53 -6.59 0.99 -43.28
N THR A 54 -6.35 0.19 -44.31
CA THR A 54 -5.81 -1.18 -44.17
C THR A 54 -4.29 -1.24 -44.01
N GLU A 55 -3.57 -0.16 -44.37
CA GLU A 55 -2.11 -0.06 -44.24
C GLU A 55 -1.68 0.94 -43.15
N GLU A 56 -2.65 1.56 -42.46
CA GLU A 56 -2.34 2.58 -41.47
C GLU A 56 -1.76 1.98 -40.19
N THR A 57 -0.77 2.67 -39.65
CA THR A 57 -0.29 2.47 -38.29
C THR A 57 -1.04 3.41 -37.34
N LEU A 58 -1.07 3.06 -36.06
CA LEU A 58 -1.64 3.87 -34.98
C LEU A 58 -1.16 5.33 -35.01
N SER A 59 0.14 5.54 -35.27
CA SER A 59 0.76 6.87 -35.40
C SER A 59 0.27 7.67 -36.61
N LYS A 60 -0.03 7.00 -37.72
CA LYS A 60 -0.52 7.67 -38.92
C LYS A 60 -2.01 7.98 -38.79
N MET A 61 -2.78 7.07 -38.20
CA MET A 61 -4.22 7.24 -38.00
C MET A 61 -4.58 8.55 -37.27
N SER A 62 -3.82 8.90 -36.21
CA SER A 62 -4.06 10.15 -35.47
C SER A 62 -3.91 11.41 -36.32
N THR A 63 -3.07 11.39 -37.36
CA THR A 63 -2.87 12.53 -38.29
C THR A 63 -3.96 12.63 -39.35
N ARG A 64 -4.83 11.62 -39.46
CA ARG A 64 -5.90 11.53 -40.47
C ARG A 64 -7.30 11.80 -39.91
N LEU A 65 -7.41 12.05 -38.60
CA LEU A 65 -8.70 12.23 -37.92
C LEU A 65 -9.53 13.35 -38.54
N ASP A 66 -8.96 14.50 -38.89
CA ASP A 66 -9.71 15.62 -39.47
C ASP A 66 -10.33 15.28 -40.84
N ARG A 67 -9.62 14.48 -41.65
CA ARG A 67 -10.11 14.01 -42.96
C ARG A 67 -11.27 13.05 -42.78
N LEU A 68 -11.16 12.12 -41.81
CA LEU A 68 -12.22 11.18 -41.48
C LEU A 68 -13.43 11.91 -40.87
N ALA A 69 -13.20 12.86 -39.96
CA ALA A 69 -14.20 13.72 -39.31
C ALA A 69 -15.10 14.40 -40.34
N THR A 70 -14.49 14.97 -41.39
CA THR A 70 -15.19 15.63 -42.49
C THR A 70 -16.13 14.68 -43.23
N VAL A 71 -15.69 13.46 -43.50
CA VAL A 71 -16.48 12.46 -44.24
C VAL A 71 -17.62 11.92 -43.38
N VAL A 72 -17.34 11.50 -42.14
CA VAL A 72 -18.35 10.95 -41.23
C VAL A 72 -19.27 12.01 -40.64
N GLY A 73 -18.91 13.29 -40.77
CA GLY A 73 -19.65 14.43 -40.25
C GLY A 73 -19.65 14.50 -38.72
N ALA A 74 -18.53 14.14 -38.09
CA ALA A 74 -18.30 14.26 -36.65
C ALA A 74 -17.35 15.43 -36.35
N SER A 75 -17.41 15.98 -35.14
CA SER A 75 -16.47 17.00 -34.67
C SER A 75 -15.06 16.41 -34.45
N ALA A 76 -14.05 17.28 -34.38
CA ALA A 76 -12.69 16.85 -34.05
C ALA A 76 -12.61 16.27 -32.64
N GLU A 77 -13.39 16.82 -31.70
CA GLU A 77 -13.50 16.37 -30.32
C GLU A 77 -14.13 14.97 -30.23
N GLU A 78 -15.21 14.74 -30.96
CA GLU A 78 -15.86 13.43 -31.08
C GLU A 78 -14.89 12.38 -31.63
N MET A 79 -14.17 12.71 -32.72
CA MET A 79 -13.18 11.81 -33.31
C MET A 79 -11.98 11.53 -32.39
N LYS A 80 -11.54 12.53 -31.60
CA LYS A 80 -10.49 12.34 -30.60
C LYS A 80 -10.96 11.45 -29.45
N SER A 81 -12.23 11.54 -29.04
CA SER A 81 -12.77 10.72 -27.94
C SER A 81 -12.77 9.21 -28.23
N LEU A 82 -12.80 8.84 -29.51
CA LEU A 82 -12.71 7.46 -29.99
C LEU A 82 -11.26 6.89 -29.94
N CYS A 83 -10.27 7.75 -29.74
CA CYS A 83 -8.85 7.40 -29.68
C CYS A 83 -8.39 7.30 -28.23
N TYR A 84 -8.49 6.10 -27.63
CA TYR A 84 -8.02 5.84 -26.26
C TYR A 84 -6.51 5.94 -26.09
N TYR A 85 -5.76 6.02 -27.18
CA TYR A 85 -4.33 6.21 -27.15
C TYR A 85 -3.80 6.80 -28.45
N VAL A 86 -2.65 7.47 -28.35
CA VAL A 86 -1.90 8.04 -29.49
C VAL A 86 -0.41 7.71 -29.35
N SER A 87 0.33 7.69 -30.45
CA SER A 87 1.78 7.45 -30.37
C SER A 87 2.50 8.55 -29.61
N ALA A 88 3.40 8.18 -28.71
CA ALA A 88 4.25 9.14 -28.00
C ALA A 88 5.22 9.81 -28.99
N LYS A 89 5.25 11.14 -29.02
CA LYS A 89 6.13 11.89 -29.94
C LYS A 89 7.59 11.49 -29.68
N GLY A 90 8.29 11.05 -30.74
CA GLY A 90 9.69 10.66 -30.68
C GLY A 90 9.98 9.26 -30.10
N ASN A 91 8.96 8.49 -29.67
CA ASN A 91 9.13 7.14 -29.14
C ASN A 91 8.03 6.18 -29.63
N ASN A 92 8.31 5.48 -30.72
CA ASN A 92 7.37 4.54 -31.34
C ASN A 92 7.08 3.27 -30.50
N LEU A 93 7.82 3.06 -29.41
CA LEU A 93 7.62 1.93 -28.49
C LEU A 93 6.60 2.25 -27.39
N HIS A 94 6.12 3.49 -27.29
CA HIS A 94 5.19 3.93 -26.26
C HIS A 94 3.98 4.66 -26.86
N VAL A 95 2.87 4.61 -26.14
CA VAL A 95 1.65 5.34 -26.44
C VAL A 95 1.24 6.17 -25.23
N ILE A 96 0.57 7.28 -25.49
CA ILE A 96 -0.06 8.14 -24.50
C ILE A 96 -1.54 7.78 -24.51
N LEU A 97 -2.09 7.38 -23.36
CA LEU A 97 -3.51 7.11 -23.18
C LEU A 97 -4.33 8.40 -23.17
N SER A 98 -5.63 8.31 -23.42
CA SER A 98 -6.56 9.44 -23.34
C SER A 98 -6.52 10.14 -21.97
N MET A 99 -6.21 9.40 -20.91
CA MET A 99 -6.10 9.93 -19.54
C MET A 99 -4.71 10.51 -19.22
N GLY A 100 -3.80 10.58 -20.20
CA GLY A 100 -2.48 11.20 -20.09
C GLY A 100 -1.33 10.26 -19.67
N GLU A 101 -1.65 9.03 -19.26
CA GLU A 101 -0.66 8.01 -18.88
C GLU A 101 0.17 7.55 -20.09
N ILE A 102 1.43 7.15 -19.87
CA ILE A 102 2.30 6.63 -20.95
C ILE A 102 2.56 5.14 -20.70
N ILE A 103 2.15 4.30 -21.65
CA ILE A 103 2.40 2.85 -21.58
C ILE A 103 3.19 2.34 -22.79
N PRO A 104 4.01 1.28 -22.62
CA PRO A 104 4.62 0.56 -23.72
C PRO A 104 3.57 0.01 -24.71
N LYS A 105 3.81 0.21 -26.01
CA LYS A 105 2.95 -0.28 -27.10
C LYS A 105 2.78 -1.81 -27.09
N GLN A 106 3.71 -2.55 -26.49
CA GLN A 106 3.65 -4.01 -26.38
C GLN A 106 2.43 -4.52 -25.59
N TYR A 107 1.78 -3.67 -24.79
CA TYR A 107 0.54 -4.01 -24.06
C TYR A 107 -0.72 -3.94 -24.93
N LEU A 108 -0.60 -3.56 -26.21
CA LEU A 108 -1.71 -3.41 -27.13
C LEU A 108 -1.67 -4.43 -28.29
N TYR A 109 -2.84 -4.93 -28.68
CA TYR A 109 -3.15 -5.44 -30.01
C TYR A 109 -3.97 -4.35 -30.71
N TRP A 110 -3.35 -3.57 -31.60
CA TRP A 110 -4.12 -2.61 -32.40
C TRP A 110 -3.98 -2.90 -33.90
N PRO A 111 -5.11 -3.05 -34.61
CA PRO A 111 -6.47 -3.22 -34.07
C PRO A 111 -6.67 -4.64 -33.50
N SER A 112 -7.39 -4.78 -32.38
CA SER A 112 -7.76 -6.10 -31.89
C SER A 112 -8.85 -6.73 -32.74
N GLN A 113 -8.69 -8.01 -33.07
CA GLN A 113 -9.73 -8.84 -33.69
C GLN A 113 -10.55 -9.60 -32.65
N ARG A 114 -10.20 -9.50 -31.37
CA ARG A 114 -10.89 -10.20 -30.28
C ARG A 114 -12.08 -9.36 -29.82
N VAL A 115 -13.26 -9.95 -29.79
CA VAL A 115 -14.52 -9.26 -29.47
C VAL A 115 -15.39 -10.11 -28.54
N CYS A 116 -16.27 -9.44 -27.79
CA CYS A 116 -17.37 -10.12 -27.11
C CYS A 116 -18.62 -10.05 -28.00
N PHE A 117 -19.10 -11.19 -28.47
CA PHE A 117 -20.25 -11.23 -29.39
C PHE A 117 -21.56 -10.80 -28.72
N SER A 118 -21.71 -11.00 -27.41
CA SER A 118 -22.84 -10.49 -26.63
C SER A 118 -22.85 -8.96 -26.62
N CYS A 119 -21.71 -8.29 -26.35
CA CYS A 119 -21.61 -6.84 -26.49
C CYS A 119 -21.96 -6.34 -27.91
N LEU A 120 -21.46 -7.01 -28.96
CA LEU A 120 -21.72 -6.58 -30.34
C LEU A 120 -23.22 -6.61 -30.68
N ARG A 121 -23.96 -7.60 -30.16
CA ARG A 121 -25.41 -7.77 -30.40
C ARG A 121 -26.26 -6.85 -29.54
N GLU A 122 -25.95 -6.75 -28.27
CA GLU A 122 -26.74 -5.96 -27.30
C GLU A 122 -26.51 -4.46 -27.47
N LYS A 123 -25.26 -4.05 -27.69
CA LYS A 123 -24.86 -2.64 -27.67
C LYS A 123 -24.56 -2.06 -29.05
N GLY A 124 -24.26 -2.91 -30.03
CA GLY A 124 -24.04 -2.46 -31.41
C GLY A 124 -22.76 -1.64 -31.62
N PHE A 125 -21.73 -1.82 -30.78
CA PHE A 125 -20.42 -1.18 -30.99
C PHE A 125 -19.24 -2.09 -30.61
N VAL A 126 -18.04 -1.76 -31.12
CA VAL A 126 -16.77 -2.42 -30.77
C VAL A 126 -16.05 -1.58 -29.73
N SER A 127 -15.73 -2.16 -28.56
CA SER A 127 -15.09 -1.44 -27.46
C SER A 127 -13.61 -1.17 -27.70
N GLY A 128 -13.12 0.01 -27.30
CA GLY A 128 -11.68 0.33 -27.28
C GLY A 128 -10.88 -0.48 -26.27
N LEU A 129 -11.54 -1.03 -25.24
CA LEU A 129 -10.90 -1.84 -24.20
C LEU A 129 -10.21 -3.09 -24.77
N TRP A 130 -10.76 -3.67 -25.83
CA TRP A 130 -10.30 -4.94 -26.40
C TRP A 130 -8.95 -4.85 -27.10
N ASP A 131 -8.46 -3.63 -27.34
CA ASP A 131 -7.11 -3.38 -27.84
C ASP A 131 -6.04 -3.68 -26.78
N LEU A 132 -6.37 -3.73 -25.48
CA LEU A 132 -5.43 -4.18 -24.45
C LEU A 132 -5.23 -5.70 -24.48
N LYS A 133 -3.98 -6.14 -24.57
CA LYS A 133 -3.63 -7.57 -24.53
C LYS A 133 -4.11 -8.25 -23.24
N ALA A 134 -4.05 -7.51 -22.12
CA ALA A 134 -4.45 -8.00 -20.81
C ALA A 134 -5.94 -8.31 -20.70
N VAL A 135 -6.76 -7.74 -21.59
CA VAL A 135 -8.21 -7.98 -21.59
C VAL A 135 -8.45 -9.27 -22.35
N THR A 136 -8.70 -10.34 -21.61
CA THR A 136 -9.01 -11.68 -22.15
C THR A 136 -10.50 -11.95 -22.18
N HIS A 137 -11.23 -11.42 -21.20
CA HIS A 137 -12.68 -11.61 -21.06
C HIS A 137 -13.40 -10.26 -21.05
N CYS A 138 -14.69 -10.29 -21.38
CA CYS A 138 -15.56 -9.13 -21.27
C CYS A 138 -15.75 -8.76 -19.78
N PRO A 139 -15.54 -7.51 -19.34
CA PRO A 139 -15.80 -7.10 -17.96
C PRO A 139 -17.29 -7.18 -17.58
N GLU A 140 -18.18 -7.14 -18.57
CA GLU A 140 -19.63 -7.16 -18.35
C GLU A 140 -20.19 -8.58 -18.40
N HIS A 141 -19.98 -9.29 -19.52
CA HIS A 141 -20.53 -10.63 -19.72
C HIS A 141 -19.68 -11.75 -19.10
N GLY A 142 -18.40 -11.51 -18.81
CA GLY A 142 -17.46 -12.55 -18.38
C GLY A 142 -17.12 -13.58 -19.46
N GLU A 143 -17.53 -13.35 -20.70
CA GLU A 143 -17.24 -14.20 -21.87
C GLU A 143 -15.81 -14.00 -22.37
N LEU A 144 -15.23 -15.05 -22.94
CA LEU A 144 -13.92 -14.95 -23.60
C LEU A 144 -14.01 -14.06 -24.84
N LEU A 145 -13.04 -13.16 -25.04
CA LEU A 145 -12.94 -12.40 -26.28
C LEU A 145 -12.41 -13.29 -27.40
N ARG A 146 -13.17 -13.39 -28.50
CA ARG A 146 -12.93 -14.35 -29.58
C ARG A 146 -12.66 -13.65 -30.91
N GLU A 147 -11.89 -14.32 -31.76
CA GLU A 147 -11.58 -13.89 -33.14
C GLU A 147 -12.50 -14.53 -34.19
N ALA A 148 -13.44 -15.38 -33.76
CA ALA A 148 -14.49 -15.95 -34.61
C ALA A 148 -15.75 -16.19 -33.80
N CYS A 149 -16.91 -16.11 -34.45
CA CYS A 149 -18.18 -16.36 -33.79
C CYS A 149 -18.25 -17.82 -33.32
N PRO A 150 -18.56 -18.11 -32.04
CA PRO A 150 -18.60 -19.49 -31.56
C PRO A 150 -19.72 -20.31 -32.22
N ALA A 151 -20.83 -19.68 -32.64
CA ALA A 151 -21.93 -20.38 -33.31
C ALA A 151 -21.72 -20.55 -34.82
N CYS A 152 -21.55 -19.46 -35.57
CA CYS A 152 -21.46 -19.52 -37.04
C CYS A 152 -20.03 -19.64 -37.60
N LYS A 153 -19.01 -19.60 -36.74
CA LYS A 153 -17.58 -19.70 -37.07
C LYS A 153 -17.02 -18.58 -37.97
N GLU A 154 -17.84 -17.59 -38.30
CA GLU A 154 -17.41 -16.44 -39.10
C GLU A 154 -16.30 -15.65 -38.37
N PRO A 155 -15.14 -15.43 -39.03
CA PRO A 155 -14.01 -14.75 -38.42
C PRO A 155 -14.24 -13.24 -38.25
N VAL A 156 -13.58 -12.66 -37.27
CA VAL A 156 -13.62 -11.23 -36.96
C VAL A 156 -12.53 -10.53 -37.77
N ILE A 157 -12.87 -10.14 -39.00
CA ILE A 157 -11.95 -9.39 -39.86
C ILE A 157 -12.01 -7.90 -39.52
N PHE A 158 -10.85 -7.24 -39.52
CA PHE A 158 -10.74 -5.80 -39.26
C PHE A 158 -11.54 -4.96 -40.27
N ASN A 159 -11.29 -5.16 -41.57
CA ASN A 159 -11.94 -4.38 -42.62
C ASN A 159 -13.31 -4.96 -42.99
N ARG A 160 -14.32 -4.67 -42.16
CA ARG A 160 -15.71 -5.14 -42.36
C ARG A 160 -16.71 -4.00 -42.33
N GLY A 161 -17.91 -4.26 -42.82
CA GLY A 161 -19.03 -3.32 -42.91
C GLY A 161 -20.21 -3.64 -41.99
N ARG A 162 -20.01 -4.52 -41.00
CA ARG A 162 -21.00 -4.84 -39.96
C ARG A 162 -20.31 -4.98 -38.61
N VAL A 163 -20.91 -4.43 -37.56
CA VAL A 163 -20.35 -4.48 -36.20
C VAL A 163 -20.22 -5.93 -35.75
N ALA A 164 -21.32 -6.69 -35.83
CA ALA A 164 -21.34 -8.13 -35.67
C ALA A 164 -21.01 -8.81 -37.01
N PRO A 165 -19.87 -9.52 -37.14
CA PRO A 165 -19.48 -10.14 -38.41
C PRO A 165 -20.29 -11.40 -38.74
N CYS A 166 -21.27 -11.81 -37.92
CA CYS A 166 -21.97 -13.08 -38.07
C CYS A 166 -22.72 -13.23 -39.40
N LEU A 167 -22.82 -14.48 -39.87
CA LEU A 167 -23.70 -14.85 -40.98
C LEU A 167 -25.17 -14.51 -40.65
N PRO A 168 -25.98 -14.12 -41.66
CA PRO A 168 -27.42 -13.92 -41.47
C PRO A 168 -28.09 -15.14 -40.83
N GLY A 169 -28.93 -14.91 -39.82
CA GLY A 169 -29.61 -15.98 -39.08
C GLY A 169 -28.81 -16.62 -37.94
N CYS A 170 -27.57 -16.17 -37.68
CA CYS A 170 -26.79 -16.66 -36.53
C CYS A 170 -27.47 -16.36 -35.19
N GLN A 171 -27.75 -17.39 -34.39
CA GLN A 171 -28.50 -17.31 -33.13
C GLN A 171 -27.60 -17.32 -31.87
N HIS A 172 -26.34 -16.89 -31.97
CA HIS A 172 -25.47 -16.83 -30.79
C HIS A 172 -25.99 -15.81 -29.76
N ASN A 173 -26.42 -16.27 -28.59
CA ASN A 173 -26.98 -15.41 -27.54
C ASN A 173 -26.06 -15.32 -26.31
N GLY A 174 -24.75 -15.49 -26.50
CA GLY A 174 -23.79 -15.62 -25.42
C GLY A 174 -23.69 -17.06 -24.88
N GLU A 175 -22.53 -17.42 -24.35
CA GLU A 175 -22.31 -18.71 -23.67
C GLU A 175 -22.44 -18.58 -22.14
N GLY A 176 -22.72 -17.37 -21.63
CA GLY A 176 -22.69 -17.04 -20.20
C GLY A 176 -21.28 -16.67 -19.74
N ARG A 177 -21.10 -16.52 -18.42
CA ARG A 177 -19.79 -16.23 -17.81
C ARG A 177 -18.85 -17.43 -17.99
N GLU A 178 -17.71 -17.22 -18.63
CA GLU A 178 -16.69 -18.25 -18.89
C GLU A 178 -15.47 -18.13 -17.97
N CYS A 179 -15.34 -17.03 -17.22
CA CYS A 179 -14.22 -16.79 -16.32
C CYS A 179 -14.61 -16.86 -14.84
N SER A 180 -13.60 -17.03 -13.98
CA SER A 180 -13.75 -16.93 -12.53
C SER A 180 -14.11 -15.51 -12.10
N ASP A 181 -14.72 -15.37 -10.92
CA ASP A 181 -15.06 -14.06 -10.35
C ASP A 181 -13.83 -13.16 -10.19
N SER A 182 -12.68 -13.75 -9.84
CA SER A 182 -11.41 -13.02 -9.73
C SER A 182 -10.94 -12.47 -11.07
N VAL A 183 -11.05 -13.26 -12.16
CA VAL A 183 -10.70 -12.78 -13.50
C VAL A 183 -11.67 -11.70 -13.94
N GLN A 184 -12.97 -11.87 -13.75
CA GLN A 184 -13.92 -10.83 -14.12
C GLN A 184 -13.67 -9.53 -13.35
N ALA A 185 -13.42 -9.60 -12.04
CA ALA A 185 -13.08 -8.45 -11.22
C ALA A 185 -11.80 -7.75 -11.71
N LEU A 186 -10.80 -8.51 -12.15
CA LEU A 186 -9.59 -7.96 -12.77
C LEU A 186 -9.88 -7.27 -14.12
N MET A 187 -10.74 -7.85 -14.96
CA MET A 187 -11.17 -7.22 -16.22
C MET A 187 -11.93 -5.91 -15.96
N GLN A 188 -12.81 -5.91 -14.96
CA GLN A 188 -13.56 -4.72 -14.53
C GLN A 188 -12.62 -3.64 -13.98
N LEU A 189 -11.57 -4.02 -13.22
CA LEU A 189 -10.57 -3.08 -12.74
C LEU A 189 -9.77 -2.44 -13.89
N ILE A 190 -9.37 -3.25 -14.89
CA ILE A 190 -8.72 -2.73 -16.11
C ILE A 190 -9.68 -1.78 -16.84
N SER A 191 -10.96 -2.13 -16.94
CA SER A 191 -11.99 -1.29 -17.54
C SER A 191 -12.15 0.05 -16.80
N ASN A 192 -12.21 0.04 -15.46
CA ASN A 192 -12.32 1.25 -14.65
C ASN A 192 -11.14 2.20 -14.94
N LYS A 193 -9.92 1.66 -15.03
CA LYS A 193 -8.71 2.46 -15.29
C LYS A 193 -8.56 2.93 -16.74
N PHE A 194 -8.94 2.10 -17.72
CA PHE A 194 -8.74 2.41 -19.13
C PHE A 194 -9.89 3.19 -19.75
N LEU A 195 -11.14 2.80 -19.45
CA LEU A 195 -12.34 3.42 -20.00
C LEU A 195 -13.00 4.43 -19.05
N GLY A 196 -12.66 4.43 -17.76
CA GLY A 196 -13.36 5.24 -16.76
C GLY A 196 -14.75 4.68 -16.40
N THR A 197 -14.93 3.36 -16.47
CA THR A 197 -16.12 2.69 -15.90
C THR A 197 -16.07 2.72 -14.37
N ASN A 198 -17.20 2.38 -13.73
CA ASN A 198 -17.38 2.48 -12.28
C ASN A 198 -17.89 1.16 -11.68
N PHE A 199 -17.28 0.03 -12.02
CA PHE A 199 -17.56 -1.24 -11.35
C PHE A 199 -17.12 -1.18 -9.89
N ASP A 200 -17.99 -1.58 -8.95
CA ASP A 200 -17.63 -1.73 -7.54
C ASP A 200 -16.87 -3.04 -7.35
N LEU A 201 -15.67 -2.94 -6.78
CA LEU A 201 -14.73 -4.05 -6.60
C LEU A 201 -14.31 -4.21 -5.13
N THR A 202 -15.00 -3.54 -4.21
CA THR A 202 -14.64 -3.52 -2.78
C THR A 202 -14.62 -4.91 -2.16
N GLU A 203 -15.55 -5.78 -2.54
CA GLU A 203 -15.66 -7.16 -2.04
C GLU A 203 -14.45 -8.03 -2.39
N PHE A 204 -13.76 -7.75 -3.51
CA PHE A 204 -12.61 -8.53 -3.95
C PHE A 204 -11.33 -8.19 -3.22
N GLY A 205 -11.29 -7.09 -2.45
CA GLY A 205 -10.16 -6.74 -1.59
C GLY A 205 -8.82 -6.63 -2.33
N PHE A 206 -8.78 -5.92 -3.46
CA PHE A 206 -7.53 -5.63 -4.19
C PHE A 206 -6.55 -4.79 -3.34
N PRO A 207 -5.23 -4.84 -3.60
CA PRO A 207 -4.26 -4.00 -2.91
C PRO A 207 -4.57 -2.52 -3.18
N LYS A 208 -4.57 -1.67 -2.13
CA LYS A 208 -4.86 -0.24 -2.26
C LYS A 208 -3.98 0.45 -3.30
N GLN A 209 -2.70 0.09 -3.38
CA GLN A 209 -1.76 0.64 -4.36
C GLN A 209 -2.17 0.35 -5.81
N ILE A 210 -2.87 -0.75 -6.04
CA ILE A 210 -3.39 -1.11 -7.36
C ILE A 210 -4.72 -0.41 -7.64
N VAL A 211 -5.60 -0.29 -6.64
CA VAL A 211 -6.87 0.43 -6.78
C VAL A 211 -6.61 1.92 -7.05
N ASP A 212 -5.74 2.55 -6.25
CA ASP A 212 -5.42 3.98 -6.32
C ASP A 212 -4.37 4.32 -7.39
N GLY A 213 -3.62 3.33 -7.89
CA GLY A 213 -2.56 3.49 -8.88
C GLY A 213 -3.06 3.65 -10.32
N ASP A 214 -2.13 3.92 -11.24
CA ASP A 214 -2.41 4.04 -12.68
C ASP A 214 -2.60 2.69 -13.38
N LEU A 215 -3.07 2.71 -14.63
CA LEU A 215 -3.21 1.48 -15.43
C LEU A 215 -1.85 0.82 -15.66
N TYR A 216 -0.79 1.62 -15.82
CA TYR A 216 0.54 1.08 -16.10
C TYR A 216 1.05 0.21 -14.95
N MET A 217 0.93 0.67 -13.71
CA MET A 217 1.28 -0.09 -12.51
C MET A 217 0.50 -1.41 -12.44
N LEU A 218 -0.80 -1.38 -12.76
CA LEU A 218 -1.61 -2.59 -12.84
C LEU A 218 -1.07 -3.55 -13.91
N LEU A 219 -0.82 -3.07 -15.13
CA LEU A 219 -0.28 -3.90 -16.23
C LEU A 219 1.11 -4.47 -15.90
N GLN A 220 1.98 -3.70 -15.24
CA GLN A 220 3.29 -4.19 -14.79
C GLN A 220 3.15 -5.25 -13.69
N THR A 221 2.21 -5.05 -12.76
CA THR A 221 1.93 -6.02 -11.71
C THR A 221 1.40 -7.33 -12.28
N ILE A 222 0.43 -7.25 -13.20
CA ILE A 222 -0.08 -8.42 -13.92
C ILE A 222 1.06 -9.10 -14.67
N SER A 223 1.86 -8.35 -15.42
CA SER A 223 3.03 -8.87 -16.12
C SER A 223 3.98 -9.64 -15.22
N PHE A 224 4.21 -9.12 -14.01
CA PHE A 224 5.15 -9.69 -13.06
C PHE A 224 4.60 -10.96 -12.43
N LEU A 225 3.34 -10.95 -11.97
CA LEU A 225 2.71 -12.10 -11.32
C LEU A 225 2.38 -13.24 -12.31
N ALA A 226 2.13 -12.91 -13.57
CA ALA A 226 1.78 -13.84 -14.62
C ALA A 226 2.97 -14.66 -15.18
N MET A 227 4.20 -14.40 -14.76
CA MET A 227 5.39 -15.00 -15.39
C MET A 227 5.51 -16.49 -15.04
N ARG A 228 5.50 -17.38 -16.06
CA ARG A 228 5.45 -18.84 -15.86
C ARG A 228 6.71 -19.40 -15.19
N SER A 229 7.85 -18.77 -15.41
CA SER A 229 9.15 -19.21 -14.87
C SER A 229 9.20 -19.27 -13.34
N TRP A 230 8.25 -18.65 -12.63
CA TRP A 230 8.15 -18.75 -11.18
C TRP A 230 7.87 -20.18 -10.70
N ARG A 231 7.22 -20.99 -11.53
CA ARG A 231 6.78 -22.36 -11.20
C ARG A 231 7.68 -23.48 -11.75
N GLY A 232 8.79 -23.13 -12.41
CA GLY A 232 9.73 -24.12 -12.95
C GLY A 232 9.27 -24.79 -14.25
N GLU A 233 8.23 -24.26 -14.91
CA GLU A 233 7.83 -24.66 -16.27
C GLU A 233 8.86 -24.11 -17.26
N GLY A 234 9.51 -25.01 -18.00
CA GLY A 234 10.82 -24.85 -18.63
C GLY A 234 10.89 -24.05 -19.94
N ASP A 235 10.24 -22.89 -20.02
CA ASP A 235 10.43 -21.96 -21.15
C ASP A 235 10.77 -20.54 -20.69
N ILE A 236 11.54 -19.82 -21.52
CA ILE A 236 11.83 -18.40 -21.31
C ILE A 236 10.55 -17.61 -21.61
N ASP A 237 9.85 -17.15 -20.57
CA ASP A 237 8.68 -16.28 -20.74
C ASP A 237 9.12 -14.91 -21.29
N HIS A 238 8.97 -14.70 -22.60
CA HIS A 238 9.23 -13.42 -23.27
C HIS A 238 8.18 -12.33 -22.94
N GLY A 239 7.31 -12.58 -21.94
CA GLY A 239 6.38 -11.60 -21.40
C GLY A 239 5.23 -11.29 -22.36
N TRP A 240 5.04 -10.00 -22.67
CA TRP A 240 3.98 -9.51 -23.56
C TRP A 240 4.38 -9.47 -25.04
N LEU A 241 5.67 -9.67 -25.35
CA LEU A 241 6.20 -9.61 -26.71
C LEU A 241 5.74 -10.80 -27.55
N GLU A 242 5.59 -11.99 -26.94
CA GLU A 242 5.16 -13.23 -27.60
C GLU A 242 3.88 -13.82 -27.00
N ALA A 243 3.14 -13.02 -26.25
CA ALA A 243 1.86 -13.44 -25.69
C ALA A 243 0.90 -13.89 -26.80
N ARG A 244 0.48 -15.16 -26.73
CA ARG A 244 -0.64 -15.69 -27.51
C ARG A 244 -1.93 -15.53 -26.68
N PRO A 245 -3.12 -15.44 -27.30
CA PRO A 245 -4.37 -15.31 -26.57
C PRO A 245 -4.56 -16.38 -25.49
N GLU A 246 -4.22 -17.64 -25.79
CA GLU A 246 -4.42 -18.78 -24.88
C GLU A 246 -3.52 -18.67 -23.65
N THR A 247 -2.24 -18.31 -23.84
CA THR A 247 -1.33 -18.13 -22.70
C THR A 247 -1.71 -16.92 -21.86
N MET A 248 -2.42 -15.94 -22.43
CA MET A 248 -2.88 -14.79 -21.68
C MET A 248 -4.04 -15.12 -20.72
N ILE A 249 -4.87 -16.11 -21.04
CA ILE A 249 -5.96 -16.57 -20.17
C ILE A 249 -5.38 -17.12 -18.87
N GLU A 250 -4.47 -18.09 -18.96
CA GLU A 250 -3.78 -18.68 -17.80
C GLU A 250 -3.04 -17.62 -16.98
N LYS A 251 -2.40 -16.66 -17.67
CA LYS A 251 -1.72 -15.53 -17.05
C LYS A 251 -2.67 -14.65 -16.23
N MET A 252 -3.89 -14.39 -16.72
CA MET A 252 -4.90 -13.62 -15.99
C MET A 252 -5.47 -14.38 -14.78
N ASP A 253 -5.67 -15.69 -14.89
CA ASP A 253 -6.11 -16.49 -13.74
C ASP A 253 -5.09 -16.41 -12.60
N HIS A 254 -3.79 -16.55 -12.90
CA HIS A 254 -2.74 -16.45 -11.89
C HIS A 254 -2.64 -15.06 -11.27
N ALA A 255 -2.60 -14.01 -12.11
CA ALA A 255 -2.49 -12.65 -11.61
C ALA A 255 -3.72 -12.24 -10.80
N SER A 256 -4.93 -12.61 -11.24
CA SER A 256 -6.16 -12.29 -10.52
C SER A 256 -6.22 -12.99 -9.16
N GLY A 257 -5.92 -14.29 -9.09
CA GLY A 257 -5.91 -15.06 -7.84
C GLY A 257 -4.91 -14.52 -6.81
N ALA A 258 -3.75 -14.03 -7.25
CA ALA A 258 -2.76 -13.42 -6.39
C ALA A 258 -3.16 -12.01 -5.87
N LEU A 259 -4.00 -11.29 -6.62
CA LEU A 259 -4.37 -9.91 -6.31
C LEU A 259 -5.68 -9.80 -5.51
N VAL A 260 -6.62 -10.72 -5.66
CA VAL A 260 -7.87 -10.73 -4.87
C VAL A 260 -7.60 -11.20 -3.44
N ASN A 261 -8.47 -10.76 -2.52
CA ASN A 261 -8.38 -11.05 -1.09
C ASN A 261 -7.02 -10.70 -0.50
N TRP A 262 -6.44 -9.56 -0.91
CA TRP A 262 -5.11 -9.15 -0.48
C TRP A 262 -5.05 -8.99 1.05
N PRO A 263 -3.98 -9.48 1.73
CA PRO A 263 -2.78 -10.12 1.18
C PRO A 263 -2.88 -11.65 1.04
N SER A 264 -4.00 -12.26 1.41
CA SER A 264 -4.16 -13.73 1.45
C SER A 264 -4.02 -14.39 0.09
N GLY A 265 -4.54 -13.78 -0.99
CA GLY A 265 -4.34 -14.28 -2.36
C GLY A 265 -2.85 -14.35 -2.74
N TYR A 266 -2.10 -13.29 -2.42
CA TYR A 266 -0.67 -13.24 -2.67
C TYR A 266 0.12 -14.25 -1.82
N PHE A 267 -0.31 -14.51 -0.59
CA PHE A 267 0.31 -15.54 0.24
C PHE A 267 0.18 -16.93 -0.39
N LYS A 268 -1.01 -17.29 -0.90
CA LYS A 268 -1.20 -18.55 -1.62
C LYS A 268 -0.30 -18.65 -2.86
N PHE A 269 -0.16 -17.54 -3.60
CA PHE A 269 0.76 -17.47 -4.72
C PHE A 269 2.23 -17.68 -4.30
N LEU A 270 2.65 -17.13 -3.15
CA LEU A 270 4.00 -17.36 -2.61
C LEU A 270 4.18 -18.79 -2.06
N ASP A 271 3.13 -19.39 -1.50
CA ASP A 271 3.13 -20.80 -1.07
C ASP A 271 3.46 -21.71 -2.27
N ASP A 272 2.84 -21.46 -3.44
CA ASP A 272 3.15 -22.18 -4.69
C ASP A 272 4.61 -22.01 -5.12
N ILE A 273 5.15 -20.78 -5.04
CA ILE A 273 6.54 -20.50 -5.40
C ILE A 273 7.52 -21.23 -4.47
N CYS A 274 7.18 -21.32 -3.19
CA CYS A 274 7.97 -22.00 -2.16
C CYS A 274 7.69 -23.50 -2.09
N ALA A 275 6.73 -24.04 -2.85
CA ALA A 275 6.37 -25.45 -2.78
C ALA A 275 7.60 -26.35 -3.04
N GLY A 276 7.86 -27.29 -2.13
CA GLY A 276 9.03 -28.17 -2.18
C GLY A 276 10.38 -27.49 -1.87
N LYS A 277 10.42 -26.18 -1.61
CA LYS A 277 11.62 -25.42 -1.25
C LYS A 277 11.65 -25.17 0.25
N GLY A 278 12.43 -25.97 0.97
CA GLY A 278 12.61 -25.81 2.40
C GLY A 278 13.61 -24.71 2.76
N ALA A 279 13.60 -24.32 4.03
CA ALA A 279 14.75 -23.70 4.69
C ALA A 279 15.55 -24.83 5.38
N PRO A 280 16.44 -25.57 4.67
CA PRO A 280 17.10 -26.78 5.19
C PRO A 280 17.88 -26.56 6.49
N ASN A 281 18.16 -25.30 6.84
CA ASN A 281 19.02 -24.88 7.95
C ASN A 281 18.33 -23.92 8.94
N GLY A 282 17.00 -23.82 8.92
CA GLY A 282 16.21 -22.92 9.80
C GLY A 282 16.27 -21.43 9.43
N ALA A 283 17.10 -21.06 8.45
CA ALA A 283 17.23 -19.69 7.94
C ALA A 283 16.63 -19.55 6.53
N ILE A 284 15.91 -18.45 6.31
CA ILE A 284 15.36 -18.07 5.00
C ILE A 284 16.52 -17.61 4.14
N VAL A 285 16.70 -18.25 2.98
CA VAL A 285 17.64 -17.80 1.95
C VAL A 285 16.84 -17.40 0.72
N MET A 286 16.72 -16.08 0.49
CA MET A 286 15.78 -15.53 -0.49
C MET A 286 15.93 -16.12 -1.90
N HIS A 287 17.15 -16.26 -2.39
CA HIS A 287 17.40 -16.80 -3.73
C HIS A 287 17.17 -18.31 -3.85
N TRP A 288 17.20 -19.07 -2.75
CA TRP A 288 16.84 -20.50 -2.77
C TRP A 288 15.34 -20.68 -2.70
N MET A 289 14.67 -20.00 -1.76
CA MET A 289 13.23 -20.15 -1.53
C MET A 289 12.39 -19.53 -2.64
N PHE A 290 12.81 -18.36 -3.13
CA PHE A 290 12.04 -17.57 -4.10
C PHE A 290 12.73 -17.43 -5.46
N GLY A 291 13.98 -17.90 -5.62
CA GLY A 291 14.62 -18.07 -6.94
C GLY A 291 14.56 -16.84 -7.84
N GLY A 292 14.21 -17.09 -9.11
CA GLY A 292 14.05 -16.06 -10.14
C GLY A 292 12.98 -15.01 -9.79
N PHE A 293 11.92 -15.39 -9.06
CA PHE A 293 10.87 -14.47 -8.64
C PHE A 293 11.47 -13.35 -7.79
N TYR A 294 12.26 -13.68 -6.77
CA TYR A 294 12.88 -12.67 -5.92
C TYR A 294 13.88 -11.81 -6.69
N LYS A 295 14.70 -12.41 -7.56
CA LYS A 295 15.65 -11.67 -8.40
C LYS A 295 14.93 -10.60 -9.26
N SER A 296 13.83 -10.98 -9.89
CA SER A 296 13.04 -10.06 -10.72
C SER A 296 12.26 -9.05 -9.89
N LEU A 297 11.77 -9.44 -8.72
CA LEU A 297 11.12 -8.53 -7.77
C LEU A 297 12.09 -7.40 -7.39
N VAL A 298 13.35 -7.73 -7.07
CA VAL A 298 14.43 -6.75 -6.79
C VAL A 298 14.64 -5.77 -7.94
N ALA A 299 14.63 -6.23 -9.17
CA ALA A 299 14.75 -5.34 -10.33
C ALA A 299 13.57 -4.36 -10.46
N MET A 300 12.37 -4.74 -9.98
CA MET A 300 11.14 -3.94 -10.05
C MET A 300 10.78 -3.20 -8.75
N GLN A 301 11.64 -3.25 -7.72
CA GLN A 301 11.34 -2.77 -6.37
C GLN A 301 10.74 -1.36 -6.33
N LYS A 302 11.33 -0.40 -7.07
CA LYS A 302 10.86 0.99 -7.05
C LYS A 302 9.41 1.15 -7.50
N ARG A 303 8.93 0.29 -8.39
CA ARG A 303 7.58 0.35 -8.95
C ARG A 303 6.60 -0.57 -8.24
N LEU A 304 7.07 -1.73 -7.78
CA LEU A 304 6.25 -2.78 -7.16
C LEU A 304 6.59 -2.97 -5.67
N GLN A 305 6.84 -1.88 -4.95
CA GLN A 305 7.22 -1.92 -3.53
C GLN A 305 6.15 -2.60 -2.65
N PHE A 306 4.87 -2.51 -3.01
CA PHE A 306 3.81 -3.16 -2.24
C PHE A 306 3.91 -4.70 -2.27
N LEU A 307 4.49 -5.30 -3.32
CA LEU A 307 4.79 -6.73 -3.37
C LEU A 307 5.95 -7.09 -2.42
N PHE A 308 6.93 -6.22 -2.24
CA PHE A 308 7.96 -6.39 -1.21
C PHE A 308 7.37 -6.34 0.20
N ASP A 309 6.49 -5.37 0.44
CA ASP A 309 5.81 -5.25 1.71
C ASP A 309 4.97 -6.50 1.99
N GLY A 310 4.20 -6.96 0.99
CA GLY A 310 3.46 -8.22 1.06
C GLY A 310 4.34 -9.44 1.29
N LEU A 311 5.55 -9.50 0.71
CA LEU A 311 6.49 -10.60 0.93
C LEU A 311 7.02 -10.60 2.37
N GLN A 312 7.24 -9.43 2.96
CA GLN A 312 7.60 -9.34 4.38
C GLN A 312 6.44 -9.75 5.30
N ASP A 313 5.21 -9.37 4.93
CA ASP A 313 4.00 -9.79 5.65
C ASP A 313 3.80 -11.31 5.55
N TYR A 314 4.08 -11.91 4.39
CA TYR A 314 4.09 -13.36 4.19
C TYR A 314 5.10 -14.03 5.12
N MET A 315 6.33 -13.51 5.20
CA MET A 315 7.35 -14.05 6.10
C MET A 315 6.92 -13.96 7.57
N ASN A 316 6.28 -12.85 7.94
CA ASN A 316 5.72 -12.67 9.27
C ASN A 316 4.59 -13.64 9.58
N ASP A 317 3.80 -14.05 8.58
CA ASP A 317 2.64 -14.91 8.80
C ASP A 317 2.96 -16.41 8.66
N ARG A 318 3.53 -16.79 7.53
CA ARG A 318 3.77 -18.19 7.12
C ARG A 318 5.13 -18.73 7.56
N LEU A 319 6.13 -17.86 7.76
CA LEU A 319 7.51 -18.25 8.09
C LEU A 319 7.93 -17.84 9.52
N LYS A 320 6.99 -17.73 10.47
CA LYS A 320 7.20 -17.30 11.88
C LYS A 320 8.32 -18.03 12.65
N GLY A 321 8.67 -19.24 12.23
CA GLY A 321 9.72 -20.07 12.83
C GLY A 321 11.10 -19.90 12.21
N GLN A 322 11.22 -19.17 11.10
CA GLN A 322 12.44 -19.08 10.32
C GLN A 322 13.00 -17.66 10.36
N LEU A 323 14.32 -17.55 10.36
CA LEU A 323 15.01 -16.26 10.38
C LEU A 323 15.58 -15.92 9.01
N LEU A 324 15.24 -14.75 8.47
CA LEU A 324 16.00 -14.18 7.36
C LEU A 324 17.26 -13.50 7.91
N THR A 325 18.41 -14.07 7.56
CA THR A 325 19.73 -13.53 7.90
C THR A 325 20.18 -12.47 6.89
N ASP A 326 21.18 -11.67 7.24
CA ASP A 326 21.80 -10.68 6.34
C ASP A 326 22.80 -11.32 5.35
N ARG A 327 22.96 -12.66 5.38
CA ARG A 327 23.86 -13.34 4.45
C ARG A 327 23.34 -13.21 3.02
N GLY A 328 24.23 -12.80 2.12
CA GLY A 328 23.88 -12.48 0.73
C GLY A 328 23.23 -11.11 0.55
N SER A 329 23.26 -10.25 1.58
CA SER A 329 22.77 -8.87 1.57
C SER A 329 21.42 -8.73 0.85
N PRO A 330 20.39 -9.47 1.31
CA PRO A 330 19.15 -9.56 0.58
C PRO A 330 18.47 -8.19 0.53
N ALA A 331 18.23 -7.68 -0.69
CA ALA A 331 17.62 -6.38 -0.96
C ALA A 331 16.30 -6.10 -0.20
N ILE A 332 15.53 -7.13 0.19
CA ILE A 332 14.36 -6.98 1.05
C ILE A 332 14.67 -6.27 2.38
N LEU A 333 15.90 -6.41 2.90
CA LEU A 333 16.39 -5.74 4.11
C LEU A 333 16.77 -4.27 3.88
N ASN A 334 17.00 -3.87 2.62
CA ASN A 334 17.30 -2.49 2.25
C ASN A 334 16.03 -1.66 2.08
N THR A 335 14.86 -2.27 2.24
CA THR A 335 13.56 -1.60 2.19
C THR A 335 13.09 -1.23 3.60
N ARG A 336 11.89 -0.63 3.71
CA ARG A 336 11.25 -0.51 5.02
C ARG A 336 11.01 -1.92 5.58
N ASP A 337 11.85 -2.31 6.54
CA ASP A 337 11.78 -3.62 7.17
C ASP A 337 10.58 -3.69 8.13
N ARG A 338 9.56 -4.44 7.72
CA ARG A 338 8.29 -4.69 8.43
C ARG A 338 8.30 -6.01 9.20
N ARG A 339 9.41 -6.75 9.19
CA ARG A 339 9.48 -8.03 9.88
C ARG A 339 9.35 -7.83 11.40
N THR A 340 8.58 -8.73 12.00
CA THR A 340 8.19 -8.73 13.43
C THR A 340 9.41 -8.85 14.33
N TYR A 341 10.30 -9.78 14.00
CA TYR A 341 11.53 -10.03 14.74
C TYR A 341 12.74 -9.49 13.98
N MET A 342 13.65 -8.85 14.71
CA MET A 342 14.94 -8.42 14.18
C MET A 342 16.11 -9.03 14.97
N PRO A 343 17.26 -9.30 14.33
CA PRO A 343 18.44 -9.77 15.03
C PRO A 343 18.93 -8.79 16.11
N GLY A 344 19.41 -9.31 17.24
CA GLY A 344 19.84 -8.47 18.37
C GLY A 344 20.92 -7.43 18.02
N PHE A 345 21.80 -7.68 17.06
CA PHE A 345 22.80 -6.68 16.65
C PHE A 345 22.17 -5.45 15.96
N VAL A 346 21.06 -5.64 15.23
CA VAL A 346 20.29 -4.56 14.61
C VAL A 346 19.61 -3.74 15.71
N ALA A 347 18.93 -4.41 16.64
CA ALA A 347 18.28 -3.77 17.78
C ALA A 347 19.26 -2.97 18.65
N ARG A 348 20.46 -3.51 18.89
CA ARG A 348 21.53 -2.81 19.61
C ARG A 348 21.95 -1.50 18.95
N LYS A 349 22.11 -1.53 17.63
CA LYS A 349 22.45 -0.33 16.85
C LYS A 349 21.32 0.69 16.91
N GLN A 350 20.07 0.24 16.79
CA GLN A 350 18.89 1.09 16.89
C GLN A 350 18.74 1.75 18.28
N LEU A 351 19.01 1.00 19.36
CA LEU A 351 18.94 1.52 20.73
C LEU A 351 20.19 2.29 21.17
N GLY A 352 21.29 2.20 20.42
CA GLY A 352 22.59 2.74 20.83
C GLY A 352 23.10 2.12 22.14
N VAL A 353 23.03 0.79 22.28
CA VAL A 353 23.45 0.06 23.51
C VAL A 353 24.57 -0.95 23.27
N GLY A 354 25.37 -1.16 24.32
CA GLY A 354 26.44 -2.17 24.33
C GLY A 354 25.93 -3.61 24.33
N ARG A 355 26.83 -4.59 24.17
CA ARG A 355 26.47 -6.03 24.20
C ARG A 355 25.89 -6.45 25.56
N GLN A 356 26.55 -6.05 26.65
CA GLN A 356 26.15 -6.42 28.01
C GLN A 356 24.82 -5.78 28.43
N GLU A 357 24.62 -4.52 28.08
CA GLU A 357 23.36 -3.82 28.34
C GLU A 357 22.20 -4.45 27.57
N PHE A 358 22.39 -4.77 26.29
CA PHE A 358 21.38 -5.50 25.51
C PHE A 358 21.05 -6.87 26.09
N LYS A 359 22.07 -7.64 26.49
CA LYS A 359 21.86 -8.93 27.16
C LYS A 359 21.01 -8.76 28.42
N ARG A 360 21.29 -7.74 29.23
CA ARG A 360 20.49 -7.40 30.43
C ARG A 360 19.04 -7.06 30.09
N LEU A 361 18.81 -6.29 29.01
CA LEU A 361 17.47 -5.95 28.56
C LEU A 361 16.65 -7.18 28.14
N VAL A 362 17.29 -8.11 27.44
CA VAL A 362 16.67 -9.36 27.03
C VAL A 362 16.42 -10.28 28.22
N ASP A 363 17.46 -10.55 29.03
CA ASP A 363 17.40 -11.49 30.16
C ASP A 363 16.37 -11.05 31.23
N ARG A 364 16.07 -9.75 31.30
CA ARG A 364 15.09 -9.17 32.25
C ARG A 364 13.75 -8.81 31.60
N ASN A 365 13.48 -9.28 30.39
CA ASN A 365 12.22 -9.10 29.66
C ASN A 365 11.82 -7.64 29.36
N PHE A 366 12.76 -6.70 29.36
CA PHE A 366 12.52 -5.34 28.84
C PHE A 366 12.42 -5.33 27.31
N LEU A 367 13.02 -6.32 26.66
CA LEU A 367 12.85 -6.60 25.23
C LEU A 367 12.25 -7.99 25.08
N GLN A 368 11.13 -8.08 24.36
CA GLN A 368 10.53 -9.37 24.04
C GLN A 368 11.42 -10.10 23.05
N SER A 369 12.01 -11.23 23.45
CA SER A 369 12.96 -11.96 22.62
C SER A 369 12.43 -13.34 22.22
N LYS A 370 12.95 -13.83 21.11
CA LYS A 370 12.73 -15.19 20.61
C LYS A 370 14.05 -15.72 20.06
N MET A 371 14.36 -16.96 20.41
CA MET A 371 15.52 -17.65 19.89
C MET A 371 15.18 -18.31 18.55
N PHE A 372 16.02 -18.09 17.55
CA PHE A 372 15.93 -18.74 16.25
C PHE A 372 17.14 -19.66 16.06
N HIS A 373 16.86 -20.93 15.79
CA HIS A 373 17.88 -21.94 15.54
C HIS A 373 18.28 -21.89 14.07
N THR A 374 19.57 -21.68 13.81
CA THR A 374 20.14 -21.69 12.46
C THR A 374 21.32 -22.65 12.40
N SER A 375 21.72 -23.10 11.20
CA SER A 375 22.90 -23.96 11.02
C SER A 375 24.23 -23.34 11.49
N TYR A 376 24.26 -22.04 11.80
CA TYR A 376 25.45 -21.34 12.26
C TYR A 376 25.37 -20.95 13.75
N GLY A 377 24.38 -21.48 14.46
CA GLY A 377 24.14 -21.24 15.87
C GLY A 377 22.83 -20.52 16.15
N ASP A 378 22.57 -20.35 17.44
CA ASP A 378 21.35 -19.73 17.95
C ASP A 378 21.45 -18.22 17.89
N ILE A 379 20.46 -17.60 17.26
CA ILE A 379 20.38 -16.15 17.11
C ILE A 379 19.21 -15.63 17.94
N VAL A 380 19.52 -14.81 18.94
CA VAL A 380 18.53 -14.06 19.70
C VAL A 380 17.99 -12.93 18.82
N CYS A 381 16.69 -12.99 18.54
CA CYS A 381 15.96 -11.93 17.88
C CYS A 381 14.99 -11.28 18.86
N VAL A 382 14.67 -10.01 18.64
CA VAL A 382 13.77 -9.24 19.49
C VAL A 382 12.61 -8.68 18.69
N HIS A 383 11.45 -8.57 19.33
CA HIS A 383 10.25 -8.00 18.74
C HIS A 383 10.47 -6.52 18.45
N ARG A 384 10.20 -6.11 17.21
CA ARG A 384 10.48 -4.74 16.72
C ARG A 384 9.77 -3.68 17.56
N ASP A 385 8.52 -3.92 17.94
CA ASP A 385 7.77 -2.96 18.74
C ASP A 385 8.32 -2.84 20.16
N SER A 386 8.77 -3.93 20.79
CA SER A 386 9.42 -3.87 22.11
C SER A 386 10.70 -3.04 22.08
N VAL A 387 11.46 -3.10 20.98
CA VAL A 387 12.64 -2.25 20.77
C VAL A 387 12.25 -0.78 20.61
N ARG A 388 11.17 -0.49 19.89
CA ARG A 388 10.68 0.89 19.71
C ARG A 388 10.15 1.47 21.02
N GLU A 389 9.32 0.73 21.73
CA GLU A 389 8.76 1.11 23.04
C GLU A 389 9.89 1.39 24.04
N TYR A 390 10.84 0.47 24.18
CA TYR A 390 11.98 0.68 25.06
C TYR A 390 12.85 1.86 24.60
N GLY A 391 13.04 2.05 23.30
CA GLY A 391 13.77 3.20 22.75
C GLY A 391 13.14 4.53 23.15
N GLN A 392 11.81 4.63 23.07
CA GLN A 392 11.07 5.82 23.52
C GLN A 392 11.20 6.05 25.02
N ILE A 393 11.16 4.99 25.83
CA ILE A 393 11.39 5.10 27.28
C ILE A 393 12.81 5.59 27.54
N LYS A 394 13.81 5.02 26.86
CA LYS A 394 15.23 5.37 27.03
C LYS A 394 15.50 6.85 26.79
N GLU A 395 14.86 7.46 25.81
CA GLU A 395 14.96 8.91 25.52
C GLU A 395 14.42 9.78 26.66
N ARG A 396 13.55 9.24 27.52
CA ARG A 396 12.93 9.91 28.67
C ARG A 396 13.58 9.56 30.00
N LEU A 397 14.60 8.68 30.02
CA LEU A 397 15.24 8.25 31.26
C LEU A 397 16.18 9.33 31.80
N LEU A 398 15.93 9.74 33.04
CA LEU A 398 16.72 10.70 33.78
C LEU A 398 17.62 9.99 34.79
N GLY A 399 18.87 10.46 34.89
CA GLY A 399 19.78 10.00 35.94
C GLY A 399 19.35 10.53 37.31
N ARG A 400 19.63 9.78 38.38
CA ARG A 400 19.27 10.21 39.75
C ARG A 400 19.80 11.59 40.16
N HIS A 401 20.97 12.01 39.66
CA HIS A 401 21.58 13.30 39.99
C HIS A 401 20.84 14.45 39.31
N GLU A 402 20.51 14.28 38.04
CA GLU A 402 19.72 15.21 37.26
C GLU A 402 18.34 15.38 37.87
N LEU A 403 17.63 14.28 38.16
CA LEU A 403 16.30 14.34 38.78
C LEU A 403 16.33 14.97 40.18
N SER A 404 17.37 14.69 40.98
CA SER A 404 17.55 15.29 42.29
C SER A 404 17.70 16.82 42.21
N GLN A 405 18.40 17.33 41.20
CA GLN A 405 18.53 18.76 40.94
C GLN A 405 17.20 19.37 40.45
N GLU A 406 16.52 18.72 39.51
CA GLU A 406 15.21 19.18 39.00
C GLU A 406 14.15 19.27 40.11
N LEU A 407 14.10 18.27 41.00
CA LEU A 407 13.16 18.26 42.13
C LEU A 407 13.61 19.14 43.31
N GLY A 408 14.85 19.63 43.33
CA GLY A 408 15.39 20.43 44.43
C GLY A 408 15.50 19.66 45.76
N ILE A 409 15.73 18.34 45.69
CA ILE A 409 15.86 17.46 46.88
C ILE A 409 17.21 16.78 46.91
N SER A 410 17.64 16.30 48.08
CA SER A 410 18.88 15.52 48.18
C SER A 410 18.74 14.14 47.55
N LEU A 411 19.85 13.53 47.11
CA LEU A 411 19.88 12.14 46.62
C LEU A 411 19.33 11.14 47.65
N HIS A 412 19.62 11.37 48.93
CA HIS A 412 19.09 10.54 50.00
C HIS A 412 17.57 10.68 50.10
N SER A 413 17.03 11.90 49.98
CA SER A 413 15.59 12.14 49.94
C SER A 413 14.94 11.44 48.75
N LEU A 414 15.54 11.52 47.56
CA LEU A 414 15.05 10.82 46.36
C LEU A 414 15.04 9.30 46.56
N TYR A 415 16.09 8.73 47.18
CA TYR A 415 16.11 7.30 47.54
C TYR A 415 14.98 6.93 48.52
N THR A 416 14.75 7.73 49.57
CA THR A 416 13.66 7.47 50.53
C THR A 416 12.27 7.54 49.91
N LEU A 417 12.09 8.32 48.82
CA LEU A 417 10.84 8.35 48.06
C LEU A 417 10.62 7.05 47.27
N GLY A 418 11.69 6.44 46.76
CA GLY A 418 11.63 5.12 46.12
C GLY A 418 11.29 4.01 47.10
N VAL A 419 12.01 3.94 48.23
CA VAL A 419 11.72 2.95 49.31
C VAL A 419 10.29 3.10 49.84
N GLY A 420 9.79 4.33 49.90
CA GLY A 420 8.42 4.65 50.32
C GLY A 420 7.32 4.37 49.29
N ASN A 421 7.65 3.84 48.10
CA ASN A 421 6.74 3.66 46.97
C ASN A 421 6.01 4.94 46.53
N ILE A 422 6.65 6.11 46.67
CA ILE A 422 6.09 7.40 46.26
C ILE A 422 6.53 7.76 44.85
N LEU A 423 7.83 7.61 44.56
CA LEU A 423 8.40 7.82 43.23
C LEU A 423 9.37 6.70 42.92
N ASN A 424 8.91 5.73 42.14
CA ASN A 424 9.66 4.53 41.84
C ASN A 424 10.62 4.73 40.68
N ALA A 425 11.85 4.24 40.85
CA ALA A 425 12.81 4.20 39.76
C ALA A 425 12.33 3.25 38.65
N PHE A 426 12.58 3.63 37.40
CA PHE A 426 12.38 2.75 36.26
C PHE A 426 13.40 1.60 36.30
N HIS A 427 14.69 1.94 36.45
CA HIS A 427 15.81 1.01 36.67
C HIS A 427 16.51 1.29 37.99
N SER A 428 16.92 0.26 38.73
CA SER A 428 17.76 0.40 39.92
C SER A 428 18.46 -0.91 40.30
N PRO A 429 19.58 -0.86 41.04
CA PRO A 429 20.26 -2.06 41.53
C PRO A 429 19.34 -2.97 42.36
N GLU A 430 18.40 -2.38 43.09
CA GLU A 430 17.49 -3.13 43.98
C GLU A 430 16.29 -3.71 43.24
N LYS A 431 15.74 -2.99 42.24
CA LYS A 431 14.52 -3.40 41.53
C LYS A 431 14.79 -4.47 40.50
N ASP A 432 15.78 -4.23 39.64
CA ASP A 432 16.08 -5.13 38.54
C ASP A 432 17.56 -5.53 38.53
N GLY A 433 18.45 -4.88 39.30
CA GLY A 433 19.89 -5.12 39.28
C GLY A 433 20.62 -4.23 38.28
N TRP A 434 20.03 -3.12 37.83
CA TRP A 434 20.69 -2.16 36.94
C TRP A 434 21.81 -1.44 37.70
N PRO A 435 22.99 -1.19 37.10
CA PRO A 435 24.09 -0.56 37.83
C PRO A 435 23.80 0.87 38.31
N GLN A 436 22.89 1.56 37.62
CA GLN A 436 22.56 2.97 37.85
C GLN A 436 21.05 3.13 38.04
N TRP A 437 20.68 4.20 38.72
CA TRP A 437 19.29 4.57 38.95
C TRP A 437 18.79 5.47 37.81
N TYR A 438 17.71 5.04 37.18
CA TYR A 438 17.00 5.82 36.16
C TYR A 438 15.53 6.00 36.52
N TYR A 439 14.99 7.15 36.16
CA TYR A 439 13.57 7.50 36.33
C TYR A 439 12.99 7.90 34.99
N ASP A 440 11.75 7.51 34.70
CA ASP A 440 11.06 7.96 33.49
C ASP A 440 10.49 9.36 33.74
N ARG A 441 10.92 10.36 32.95
CA ARG A 441 10.43 11.74 33.05
C ARG A 441 8.91 11.81 32.99
N GLN A 442 8.26 11.02 32.14
CA GLN A 442 6.80 11.03 32.04
C GLN A 442 6.14 10.66 33.37
N VAL A 443 6.67 9.64 34.06
CA VAL A 443 6.14 9.21 35.36
C VAL A 443 6.37 10.27 36.44
N VAL A 444 7.52 10.97 36.39
CA VAL A 444 7.80 12.10 37.30
C VAL A 444 6.81 13.24 37.09
N ASP A 445 6.55 13.62 35.84
CA ASP A 445 5.62 14.69 35.49
C ASP A 445 4.18 14.35 35.87
N GLU A 446 3.76 13.11 35.61
CA GLU A 446 2.45 12.58 36.03
C GLU A 446 2.31 12.60 37.55
N TRP A 447 3.37 12.22 38.28
CA TRP A 447 3.40 12.31 39.74
C TRP A 447 3.26 13.76 40.23
N LEU A 448 4.05 14.70 39.70
CA LEU A 448 3.95 16.13 40.06
C LEU A 448 2.55 16.70 39.74
N HIS A 449 1.98 16.32 38.60
CA HIS A 449 0.63 16.71 38.23
C HIS A 449 -0.44 16.13 39.17
N SER A 450 -0.27 14.90 39.63
CA SER A 450 -1.15 14.28 40.64
C SER A 450 -1.10 15.03 41.97
N LEU A 451 0.08 15.49 42.41
CA LEU A 451 0.25 16.33 43.58
C LEU A 451 -0.48 17.66 43.40
N ARG A 452 -0.39 18.29 42.22
CA ARG A 452 -1.10 19.54 41.92
C ARG A 452 -2.61 19.40 42.00
N LYS A 453 -3.18 18.27 41.54
CA LYS A 453 -4.61 17.96 41.68
C LYS A 453 -5.05 17.78 43.14
N LEU A 454 -4.20 17.20 43.99
CA LEU A 454 -4.48 17.03 45.42
C LEU A 454 -4.31 18.34 46.21
N ALA A 455 -3.49 19.27 45.71
CA ALA A 455 -3.18 20.51 46.38
C ALA A 455 -4.32 21.54 46.31
N LYS A 456 -4.62 22.19 47.43
CA LYS A 456 -5.59 23.30 47.51
C LYS A 456 -4.91 24.64 47.19
N PRO A 457 -5.59 25.60 46.55
CA PRO A 457 -5.02 26.93 46.37
C PRO A 457 -4.81 27.61 47.73
N SER A 458 -3.61 28.14 47.98
CA SER A 458 -3.31 28.86 49.21
C SER A 458 -4.13 30.15 49.30
N ARG A 459 -4.85 30.36 50.42
CA ARG A 459 -5.63 31.57 50.69
C ARG A 459 -4.78 32.58 51.47
N VAL A 460 -4.98 33.87 51.20
CA VAL A 460 -4.32 34.97 51.93
C VAL A 460 -4.62 34.85 53.43
N GLY A 461 -3.57 34.78 54.25
CA GLY A 461 -3.66 34.68 55.72
C GLY A 461 -3.37 33.30 56.34
N ARG A 462 -3.14 32.25 55.53
CA ARG A 462 -2.76 30.92 56.05
C ARG A 462 -1.23 30.77 56.14
N GLU A 463 -0.71 30.40 57.30
CA GLU A 463 0.72 30.11 57.47
C GLU A 463 1.07 28.74 56.87
N THR A 464 1.71 28.75 55.71
CA THR A 464 2.14 27.53 55.00
C THR A 464 3.67 27.46 54.90
N LEU A 465 4.26 26.29 55.13
CA LEU A 465 5.68 26.01 54.91
C LEU A 465 5.89 25.32 53.57
N ARG A 466 6.99 25.60 52.86
CA ARG A 466 7.40 24.75 51.72
C ARG A 466 7.69 23.34 52.21
N LEU A 467 7.52 22.33 51.37
CA LEU A 467 7.86 20.95 51.74
C LEU A 467 9.33 20.83 52.22
N SER A 468 10.26 21.50 51.55
CA SER A 468 11.68 21.53 51.93
C SER A 468 11.91 22.18 53.30
N GLU A 469 11.22 23.28 53.61
CA GLU A 469 11.29 23.96 54.91
C GLU A 469 10.68 23.11 56.02
N ALA A 470 9.57 22.41 55.75
CA ALA A 470 8.94 21.51 56.69
C ALA A 470 9.86 20.32 57.03
N VAL A 471 10.49 19.71 56.01
CA VAL A 471 11.50 18.66 56.24
C VAL A 471 12.67 19.23 57.05
N ALA A 472 13.24 20.38 56.67
CA ALA A 472 14.39 20.96 57.37
C ALA A 472 14.11 21.30 58.85
N ALA A 473 12.93 21.85 59.14
CA ALA A 473 12.54 22.24 60.49
C ALA A 473 12.34 21.05 61.44
N TYR A 474 11.88 19.91 60.91
CA TYR A 474 11.52 18.74 61.70
C TYR A 474 12.39 17.50 61.42
N ASN A 475 13.50 17.65 60.68
CA ASN A 475 14.36 16.52 60.26
C ASN A 475 14.93 15.77 61.47
N LYS A 476 15.37 16.49 62.51
CA LYS A 476 15.90 15.89 63.76
C LYS A 476 14.84 15.06 64.50
N GLN A 477 13.57 15.30 64.22
CA GLN A 477 12.41 14.60 64.76
C GLN A 477 11.88 13.52 63.79
N GLY A 478 12.66 13.16 62.75
CA GLY A 478 12.33 12.09 61.81
C GLY A 478 11.40 12.51 60.66
N ALA A 479 11.28 13.80 60.36
CA ALA A 479 10.55 14.28 59.20
C ALA A 479 11.28 13.98 57.89
N SER A 480 10.57 13.42 56.92
CA SER A 480 11.07 13.18 55.57
C SER A 480 9.98 13.47 54.54
N TYR A 481 10.37 13.76 53.29
CA TYR A 481 9.41 13.90 52.19
C TYR A 481 8.48 12.69 52.10
N CYS A 482 9.02 11.48 52.30
CA CYS A 482 8.24 10.26 52.29
C CYS A 482 7.10 10.28 53.32
N ARG A 483 7.40 10.60 54.59
CA ARG A 483 6.38 10.66 55.65
C ARG A 483 5.37 11.78 55.42
N LEU A 484 5.81 12.94 54.90
CA LEU A 484 4.90 14.05 54.59
C LEU A 484 3.91 13.68 53.48
N PHE A 485 4.35 13.00 52.42
CA PHE A 485 3.46 12.57 51.33
C PHE A 485 2.47 11.49 51.77
N HIS A 486 2.88 10.52 52.60
CA HIS A 486 1.97 9.55 53.19
C HIS A 486 0.93 10.22 54.08
N ALA A 487 1.34 11.16 54.94
CA ALA A 487 0.41 11.92 55.78
C ALA A 487 -0.56 12.79 54.96
N CYS A 488 -0.13 13.31 53.81
CA CYS A 488 -1.03 13.99 52.88
C CYS A 488 -2.05 13.03 52.25
N LYS A 489 -1.61 11.82 51.89
CA LYS A 489 -2.46 10.77 51.31
C LYS A 489 -3.49 10.23 52.31
N GLU A 490 -3.12 10.11 53.58
CA GLU A 490 -3.97 9.70 54.69
C GLU A 490 -4.90 10.82 55.19
N GLY A 491 -4.75 12.04 54.65
CA GLY A 491 -5.58 13.20 55.02
C GLY A 491 -5.17 13.92 56.31
N ALA A 492 -4.10 13.48 56.97
CA ALA A 492 -3.56 14.11 58.17
C ALA A 492 -2.93 15.49 57.89
N LEU A 493 -2.35 15.67 56.71
CA LEU A 493 -1.83 16.95 56.22
C LEU A 493 -2.56 17.39 54.96
N SER A 494 -2.82 18.70 54.83
CA SER A 494 -3.31 19.28 53.57
C SER A 494 -2.16 19.86 52.76
N LEU A 495 -2.09 19.46 51.49
CA LEU A 495 -1.16 20.00 50.50
C LEU A 495 -1.74 21.29 49.88
N TYR A 496 -0.90 22.29 49.66
CA TYR A 496 -1.26 23.57 49.08
C TYR A 496 -0.32 23.97 47.94
N TYR A 497 -0.81 24.75 46.99
CA TYR A 497 -0.02 25.39 45.93
C TYR A 497 -0.33 26.89 45.87
N ARG A 498 0.64 27.74 45.51
CA ARG A 498 0.41 29.19 45.36
C ARG A 498 0.02 29.52 43.92
N LYS A 499 -0.97 30.39 43.74
CA LYS A 499 -1.49 30.80 42.41
C LYS A 499 -0.48 31.51 41.50
N LYS A 500 0.66 31.99 42.03
CA LYS A 500 1.73 32.66 41.26
C LYS A 500 2.79 31.69 40.73
N ASP A 501 2.72 30.42 41.13
CA ASP A 501 3.65 29.39 40.68
C ASP A 501 3.05 28.72 39.43
N ASP A 502 3.45 29.21 38.26
CA ASP A 502 2.98 28.65 36.97
C ASP A 502 3.68 27.32 36.63
N GLU A 503 4.87 27.09 37.19
CA GLU A 503 5.68 25.89 36.99
C GLU A 503 5.22 24.72 37.88
N ASN A 504 5.33 23.48 37.37
CA ASN A 504 4.92 22.27 38.08
C ASN A 504 6.09 21.65 38.87
N LEU A 505 6.80 22.45 39.68
CA LEU A 505 7.98 22.01 40.43
C LEU A 505 7.62 21.56 41.85
N LEU A 506 8.43 20.64 42.40
CA LEU A 506 8.24 20.15 43.78
C LEU A 506 8.35 21.29 44.82
N SER A 507 9.14 22.33 44.51
CA SER A 507 9.35 23.50 45.36
C SER A 507 8.12 24.40 45.51
N CYS A 508 7.11 24.25 44.64
CA CYS A 508 5.86 25.02 44.65
C CYS A 508 4.81 24.46 45.61
N PHE A 509 5.07 23.28 46.20
CA PHE A 509 4.15 22.63 47.13
C PHE A 509 4.43 23.03 48.58
N HIS A 510 3.33 23.24 49.31
CA HIS A 510 3.34 23.69 50.69
C HIS A 510 2.42 22.85 51.58
N VAL A 511 2.68 22.87 52.89
CA VAL A 511 1.86 22.25 53.94
C VAL A 511 1.51 23.29 55.02
N ASP A 512 0.37 23.13 55.69
CA ASP A 512 -0.05 24.05 56.76
C ASP A 512 0.86 23.89 57.99
N ARG A 513 1.45 25.00 58.45
CA ARG A 513 2.44 24.99 59.54
C ARG A 513 1.88 24.43 60.84
N ARG A 514 0.60 24.69 61.14
CA ARG A 514 -0.05 24.22 62.37
C ARG A 514 -0.38 22.73 62.25
N GLN A 515 -0.83 22.28 61.08
CA GLN A 515 -1.08 20.85 60.84
C GLN A 515 0.20 20.04 60.98
N VAL A 516 1.31 20.48 60.40
CA VAL A 516 2.61 19.81 60.52
C VAL A 516 3.03 19.72 61.99
N ARG A 517 2.95 20.82 62.75
CA ARG A 517 3.30 20.84 64.17
C ARG A 517 2.44 19.85 64.98
N ASN A 518 1.13 19.85 64.77
CA ASN A 518 0.19 18.99 65.52
C ASN A 518 0.32 17.51 65.12
N TRP A 519 0.49 17.22 63.83
CA TRP A 519 0.66 15.87 63.33
C TRP A 519 1.94 15.23 63.88
N TYR A 520 3.05 15.98 63.96
CA TYR A 520 4.26 15.48 64.60
C TYR A 520 4.13 15.31 66.11
N LEU A 521 3.47 16.23 66.84
CA LEU A 521 3.26 16.10 68.29
C LEU A 521 2.35 14.91 68.68
N SER A 522 1.59 14.35 67.74
CA SER A 522 0.71 13.19 67.95
C SER A 522 1.29 11.86 67.47
N HIS A 523 2.41 11.88 66.73
CA HIS A 523 3.03 10.70 66.10
C HIS A 523 4.55 10.60 66.33
N ALA A 524 5.09 11.41 67.25
CA ALA A 524 6.43 11.27 67.84
C ALA A 524 6.31 10.43 69.11
#